data_AF-A0A956X1Q9-F1
#
_entry.id   AF-A0A956X1Q9-F1
#
_cell.length_a   1.000
_cell.length_b   1.000
_cell.length_c   1.000
_cell.angle_alpha   90.00
_cell.angle_beta   90.00
_cell.angle_gamma   90.00
#
_symmetry.space_group_name_H-M   'P 1'
#
loop_
_entity.id
_entity.type
_entity.pdbx_description
1 polymer ?
#
loop_
_entity_poly.entity_id
_entity_poly.type
_entity_poly.pdbx_seq_one_letter_code
_entity_poly.pdbx_strand_id
1 'polypeptide(L)'
;MKRTRQLKHGLEPEQLRRWSWLMTGFGLLVVLYTTLFPFDFFVRTGPSALEVLRGFDLTLTQGYVLADFPRNVLLFVPLGFGLAGLWAGDGRSWRTFFLVVLAGAGLSALMEVVQAAALLRFPSLADVLANGLGAAVGFGLFYLLGERWWGGVARVAERIRPFLRPSRFIPIYLLYLAGWLLVSVWLQQFTQFGNWDNHFPLIVGNEQTRDRPWHGVVRQFYVADRALSPAEVVRLFAGENATAVAGGALVANYDFTDPAAAQFPPLVEQGTAVVPVTADGVALSADHWLESEGAVTAVSDALAASSQLTLGLEAATGDVNQEGPARLVSISGDPYNRNITLGQEGPDLVLRLRMPLTGLNGRQPEFIIPNVFTDEQMHHIVITYDGTAVRLAVDSADNVYAIELLPAVTLLTKTFPQEVDQMRLSRGNVALFRLIFDLCLFWPWAAWLAYRRKVDLALLAGLVLPPLVWEWLLSRLIFGYGWHAGYVGMGVLVTAVGFIIFYGALNGRGVQTAR
;
A
#
# COMPACT_ATOMS: atom_id res chain seq x y z
N MET A 1 46.50 28.79 9.94
CA MET A 1 45.68 29.12 8.75
C MET A 1 45.50 27.88 7.87
N LYS A 2 44.40 27.12 8.05
CA LYS A 2 44.01 26.09 7.08
C LYS A 2 43.44 26.85 5.86
N ARG A 3 44.08 26.73 4.69
CA ARG A 3 43.54 27.26 3.43
C ARG A 3 42.24 26.52 3.14
N THR A 4 41.11 27.14 3.47
CA THR A 4 39.80 26.76 2.93
C THR A 4 39.91 26.93 1.42
N ARG A 5 39.92 25.83 0.70
CA ARG A 5 39.93 25.82 -0.76
C ARG A 5 38.63 26.49 -1.20
N GLN A 6 38.69 27.73 -1.65
CA GLN A 6 37.56 28.35 -2.34
C GLN A 6 37.22 27.46 -3.54
N LEU A 7 35.99 26.94 -3.53
CA LEU A 7 35.41 26.22 -4.67
C LEU A 7 35.44 27.15 -5.88
N LYS A 8 35.72 26.60 -7.07
CA LYS A 8 36.07 27.39 -8.26
C LYS A 8 34.94 28.31 -8.75
N HIS A 9 33.70 28.11 -8.30
CA HIS A 9 32.51 28.83 -8.78
C HIS A 9 31.57 29.43 -7.72
N GLY A 10 32.06 29.84 -6.54
CA GLY A 10 31.34 30.82 -5.70
C GLY A 10 30.12 30.30 -4.91
N LEU A 11 29.98 28.99 -4.71
CA LEU A 11 29.07 28.45 -3.69
C LEU A 11 29.77 28.49 -2.33
N GLU A 12 29.09 29.07 -1.34
CA GLU A 12 29.57 29.05 0.05
C GLU A 12 29.68 27.59 0.54
N PRO A 13 30.77 27.19 1.22
CA PRO A 13 30.97 25.81 1.69
C PRO A 13 29.79 25.25 2.50
N GLU A 14 29.12 26.11 3.26
CA GLU A 14 27.94 25.77 4.05
C GLU A 14 26.72 25.44 3.17
N GLN A 15 26.53 26.18 2.07
CA GLN A 15 25.45 25.91 1.12
C GLN A 15 25.66 24.57 0.41
N LEU A 16 26.89 24.29 -0.04
CA LEU A 16 27.22 23.01 -0.66
C LEU A 16 26.91 21.83 0.29
N ARG A 17 27.34 21.94 1.55
CA ARG A 17 27.08 20.92 2.57
C ARG A 17 25.58 20.71 2.80
N ARG A 18 24.81 21.79 2.86
CA ARG A 18 23.34 21.74 3.02
C ARG A 18 22.65 21.02 1.86
N TRP A 19 22.98 21.38 0.62
CA TRP A 19 22.39 20.72 -0.55
C TRP A 19 22.75 19.24 -0.64
N SER A 20 23.99 18.91 -0.25
CA SER A 20 24.47 17.53 -0.20
C SER A 20 23.74 16.69 0.86
N TRP A 21 23.38 17.27 2.01
CA TRP A 21 22.53 16.61 3.01
C TRP A 21 21.15 16.29 2.45
N LEU A 22 20.51 17.23 1.78
CA LEU A 22 19.19 17.02 1.17
C LEU A 22 19.24 15.93 0.10
N MET A 23 20.27 15.93 -0.76
CA MET A 23 20.46 14.89 -1.77
C MET A 23 20.73 13.52 -1.15
N THR A 24 21.51 13.46 -0.07
CA THR A 24 21.76 12.21 0.67
C THR A 24 20.48 11.65 1.26
N GLY A 25 19.69 12.50 1.92
CA GLY A 25 18.38 12.10 2.46
C GLY A 25 17.40 11.65 1.38
N PHE A 26 17.34 12.37 0.26
CA PHE A 26 16.55 11.98 -0.90
C PHE A 26 16.99 10.63 -1.47
N GLY A 27 18.29 10.44 -1.72
CA GLY A 27 18.83 9.17 -2.22
C GLY A 27 18.55 8.01 -1.28
N LEU A 28 18.72 8.22 0.04
CA LEU A 28 18.40 7.21 1.05
C LEU A 28 16.91 6.84 1.03
N LEU A 29 16.01 7.82 0.97
CA LEU A 29 14.57 7.59 0.91
C LEU A 29 14.17 6.82 -0.35
N VAL A 30 14.72 7.19 -1.51
CA VAL A 30 14.45 6.50 -2.78
C VAL A 30 14.93 5.05 -2.70
N VAL A 31 16.17 4.81 -2.24
CA VAL A 31 16.71 3.45 -2.04
C VAL A 31 15.82 2.62 -1.11
N LEU A 32 15.52 3.14 0.08
CA LEU A 32 14.69 2.43 1.05
C LEU A 32 13.30 2.16 0.47
N TYR A 33 12.70 3.11 -0.23
CA TYR A 33 11.41 2.95 -0.87
C TYR A 33 11.42 1.85 -1.92
N THR A 34 12.24 1.98 -2.95
CA THR A 34 12.23 1.03 -4.08
C THR A 34 12.61 -0.38 -3.65
N THR A 35 13.44 -0.53 -2.63
CA THR A 35 13.95 -1.83 -2.20
C THR A 35 13.03 -2.51 -1.18
N LEU A 36 12.36 -1.75 -0.30
CA LEU A 36 11.52 -2.33 0.75
C LEU A 36 10.04 -2.37 0.44
N PHE A 37 9.59 -1.65 -0.58
CA PHE A 37 8.20 -1.67 -1.01
C PHE A 37 7.76 -3.10 -1.39
N PRO A 38 6.54 -3.55 -1.03
CA PRO A 38 5.42 -2.80 -0.43
C PRO A 38 5.45 -2.68 1.11
N PHE A 39 6.59 -2.95 1.77
CA PHE A 39 6.77 -2.86 3.23
C PHE A 39 5.93 -3.84 4.03
N ASP A 40 5.56 -4.95 3.40
CA ASP A 40 4.82 -6.04 4.03
C ASP A 40 5.78 -6.96 4.80
N PHE A 41 6.30 -6.45 5.92
CA PHE A 41 7.24 -7.18 6.77
C PHE A 41 6.49 -8.16 7.67
N PHE A 42 6.54 -9.45 7.35
CA PHE A 42 5.97 -10.50 8.20
C PHE A 42 7.06 -11.48 8.65
N VAL A 43 7.41 -11.44 9.93
CA VAL A 43 8.39 -12.37 10.53
C VAL A 43 7.62 -13.51 11.19
N ARG A 44 7.31 -14.56 10.43
CA ARG A 44 6.62 -15.76 10.95
C ARG A 44 7.54 -16.61 11.82
N THR A 45 8.73 -16.88 11.29
CA THR A 45 9.94 -17.47 11.88
C THR A 45 11.03 -17.24 10.84
N GLY A 46 11.87 -16.22 11.00
CA GLY A 46 12.84 -15.86 9.97
C GLY A 46 13.93 -16.94 9.79
N PRO A 47 14.52 -17.07 8.59
CA PRO A 47 15.70 -17.92 8.39
C PRO A 47 16.78 -17.53 9.41
N SER A 48 17.51 -18.53 9.91
CA SER A 48 18.66 -18.26 10.77
C SER A 48 19.68 -17.39 10.02
N ALA A 49 20.49 -16.61 10.75
CA ALA A 49 21.53 -15.79 10.11
C ALA A 49 22.45 -16.61 9.20
N LEU A 50 22.67 -17.90 9.53
CA LEU A 50 23.46 -18.83 8.72
C LEU A 50 22.76 -19.22 7.41
N GLU A 51 21.44 -19.36 7.41
CA GLU A 51 20.65 -19.64 6.20
C GLU A 51 20.61 -18.44 5.27
N VAL A 52 20.45 -17.22 5.81
CA VAL A 52 20.55 -15.98 5.01
C VAL A 52 21.94 -15.88 4.36
N LEU A 53 23.01 -16.13 5.12
CA LEU A 53 24.37 -16.10 4.59
C LEU A 53 24.63 -17.17 3.51
N ARG A 54 24.07 -18.37 3.67
CA ARG A 54 24.19 -19.47 2.68
C ARG A 54 23.33 -19.24 1.44
N GLY A 55 22.23 -18.50 1.58
CA GLY A 55 21.29 -18.20 0.49
C GLY A 55 21.72 -17.04 -0.42
N PHE A 56 22.88 -16.41 -0.17
CA PHE A 56 23.40 -15.35 -1.05
C PHE A 56 23.68 -15.90 -2.45
N ASP A 57 22.96 -15.39 -3.43
CA ASP A 57 23.24 -15.65 -4.83
C ASP A 57 24.54 -14.92 -5.22
N LEU A 58 25.57 -15.71 -5.52
CA LEU A 58 26.89 -15.25 -5.94
C LEU A 58 27.00 -15.15 -7.48
N THR A 59 25.92 -15.41 -8.20
CA THR A 59 25.91 -15.47 -9.65
C THR A 59 25.92 -14.06 -10.25
N LEU A 60 26.86 -13.80 -11.17
CA LEU A 60 27.04 -12.46 -11.78
C LEU A 60 26.69 -12.42 -13.28
N THR A 61 26.51 -13.59 -13.91
CA THR A 61 26.45 -13.71 -15.38
C THR A 61 25.09 -14.11 -15.93
N GLN A 62 24.10 -14.34 -15.06
CA GLN A 62 22.76 -14.74 -15.49
C GLN A 62 22.01 -13.58 -16.16
N GLY A 63 21.14 -13.90 -17.12
CA GLY A 63 20.42 -12.89 -17.91
C GLY A 63 19.55 -11.96 -17.06
N TYR A 64 18.87 -12.47 -16.02
CA TYR A 64 18.05 -11.66 -15.12
C TYR A 64 18.89 -10.69 -14.27
N VAL A 65 20.05 -11.16 -13.78
CA VAL A 65 21.02 -10.33 -13.03
C VAL A 65 21.53 -9.17 -13.90
N LEU A 66 21.86 -9.45 -15.16
CA LEU A 66 22.35 -8.44 -16.10
C LEU A 66 21.28 -7.40 -16.47
N ALA A 67 20.00 -7.80 -16.49
CA ALA A 67 18.88 -6.90 -16.76
C ALA A 67 18.62 -5.92 -15.60
N ASP A 68 18.80 -6.37 -14.36
CA ASP A 68 18.58 -5.56 -13.16
C ASP A 68 19.77 -4.66 -12.79
N PHE A 69 20.97 -5.02 -13.25
CA PHE A 69 22.21 -4.31 -12.94
C PHE A 69 22.15 -2.79 -13.21
N PRO A 70 21.68 -2.29 -14.37
CA PRO A 70 21.62 -0.85 -14.63
C PRO A 70 20.64 -0.11 -13.71
N ARG A 71 19.52 -0.75 -13.33
CA ARG A 71 18.52 -0.18 -12.41
C ARG A 71 19.14 0.06 -11.03
N ASN A 72 19.85 -0.93 -10.53
CA ASN A 72 20.52 -0.90 -9.23
C ASN A 72 21.67 0.13 -9.19
N VAL A 73 22.46 0.21 -10.27
CA VAL A 73 23.45 1.29 -10.42
C VAL A 73 22.78 2.67 -10.36
N LEU A 74 21.74 2.91 -11.17
CA LEU A 74 21.06 4.21 -11.22
C LEU A 74 20.41 4.59 -9.88
N LEU A 75 19.86 3.61 -9.17
CA LEU A 75 19.19 3.79 -7.89
C LEU A 75 20.12 4.42 -6.83
N PHE A 76 21.39 4.02 -6.78
CA PHE A 76 22.35 4.49 -5.77
C PHE A 76 23.13 5.75 -6.18
N VAL A 77 22.99 6.23 -7.43
CA VAL A 77 23.65 7.46 -7.90
C VAL A 77 23.32 8.69 -7.02
N PRO A 78 22.06 8.99 -6.67
CA PRO A 78 21.74 10.16 -5.86
C PRO A 78 22.36 10.11 -4.47
N LEU A 79 22.36 8.92 -3.83
CA LEU A 79 22.99 8.71 -2.53
C LEU A 79 24.51 8.95 -2.60
N GLY A 80 25.17 8.36 -3.60
CA GLY A 80 26.60 8.56 -3.84
C GLY A 80 26.98 10.02 -4.09
N PHE A 81 26.18 10.73 -4.90
CA PHE A 81 26.36 12.15 -5.18
C PHE A 81 26.23 13.02 -3.92
N GLY A 82 25.23 12.74 -3.08
CA GLY A 82 25.00 13.45 -1.82
C GLY A 82 26.14 13.23 -0.81
N LEU A 83 26.52 11.97 -0.57
CA LEU A 83 27.60 11.63 0.37
C LEU A 83 28.94 12.23 -0.07
N ALA A 84 29.24 12.19 -1.37
CA ALA A 84 30.44 12.81 -1.93
C ALA A 84 30.50 14.31 -1.61
N GLY A 85 29.37 15.02 -1.71
CA GLY A 85 29.30 16.44 -1.38
C GLY A 85 29.41 16.75 0.12
N LEU A 86 28.94 15.86 0.99
CA LEU A 86 29.11 16.00 2.44
C LEU A 86 30.57 15.87 2.88
N TRP A 87 31.31 15.00 2.22
CA TRP A 87 32.71 14.68 2.54
C TRP A 87 33.73 15.33 1.61
N ALA A 88 33.29 16.24 0.74
CA ALA A 88 34.15 16.97 -0.20
C ALA A 88 35.17 17.89 0.49
N GLY A 89 34.89 18.32 1.74
CA GLY A 89 35.70 19.26 2.50
C GLY A 89 37.08 18.75 2.96
N ASP A 90 37.31 17.43 2.97
CA ASP A 90 38.52 16.83 3.56
C ASP A 90 39.72 16.72 2.60
N GLY A 91 39.59 17.17 1.35
CA GLY A 91 40.71 17.30 0.41
C GLY A 91 41.37 15.99 -0.06
N ARG A 92 40.92 14.82 0.39
CA ARG A 92 41.43 13.49 -0.02
C ARG A 92 40.38 12.68 -0.78
N SER A 93 40.31 12.90 -2.09
CA SER A 93 39.33 12.29 -3.01
C SER A 93 39.22 10.76 -2.89
N TRP A 94 40.35 10.04 -2.78
CA TRP A 94 40.34 8.57 -2.75
C TRP A 94 39.74 7.98 -1.46
N ARG A 95 39.98 8.60 -0.29
CA ARG A 95 39.40 8.12 0.98
C ARG A 95 37.89 8.31 0.97
N THR A 96 37.45 9.50 0.54
CA THR A 96 36.03 9.80 0.40
C THR A 96 35.36 8.85 -0.59
N PHE A 97 36.01 8.55 -1.72
CA PHE A 97 35.52 7.56 -2.68
C PHE A 97 35.25 6.20 -2.02
N PHE A 98 36.24 5.62 -1.32
CA PHE A 98 36.05 4.32 -0.65
C PHE A 98 34.96 4.35 0.42
N LEU A 99 34.84 5.45 1.19
CA LEU A 99 33.77 5.59 2.17
C LEU A 99 32.39 5.66 1.52
N VAL A 100 32.24 6.37 0.40
CA VAL A 100 30.96 6.44 -0.34
C VAL A 100 30.57 5.08 -0.89
N VAL A 101 31.52 4.38 -1.52
CA VAL A 101 31.27 3.03 -2.07
C VAL A 101 30.94 2.05 -0.95
N LEU A 102 31.67 2.08 0.16
CA LEU A 102 31.41 1.22 1.32
C LEU A 102 30.06 1.52 1.97
N ALA A 103 29.67 2.78 2.08
CA ALA A 103 28.35 3.16 2.60
C ALA A 103 27.23 2.68 1.68
N GLY A 104 27.37 2.82 0.36
CA GLY A 104 26.40 2.31 -0.62
C GLY A 104 26.29 0.79 -0.60
N ALA A 105 27.42 0.08 -0.69
CA ALA A 105 27.44 -1.38 -0.63
C ALA A 105 26.94 -1.91 0.73
N GLY A 106 27.31 -1.25 1.84
CA GLY A 106 26.87 -1.62 3.18
C GLY A 106 25.36 -1.43 3.39
N LEU A 107 24.80 -0.32 2.90
CA LEU A 107 23.35 -0.13 2.89
C LEU A 107 22.66 -1.18 2.03
N SER A 108 23.18 -1.47 0.84
CA SER A 108 22.63 -2.53 -0.01
C SER A 108 22.65 -3.89 0.67
N ALA A 109 23.77 -4.28 1.28
CA ALA A 109 23.88 -5.56 1.99
C ALA A 109 22.93 -5.64 3.19
N LEU A 110 22.75 -4.53 3.92
CA LEU A 110 21.73 -4.45 4.97
C LEU A 110 20.33 -4.68 4.38
N MET A 111 20.04 -4.12 3.20
CA MET A 111 18.74 -4.30 2.58
C MET A 111 18.48 -5.73 2.13
N GLU A 112 19.47 -6.39 1.53
CA GLU A 112 19.40 -7.81 1.19
C GLU A 112 19.07 -8.68 2.41
N VAL A 113 19.68 -8.38 3.56
CA VAL A 113 19.39 -9.10 4.82
C VAL A 113 17.96 -8.86 5.30
N VAL A 114 17.47 -7.62 5.24
CA VAL A 114 16.08 -7.29 5.63
C VAL A 114 15.09 -8.00 4.71
N GLN A 115 15.31 -7.98 3.40
CA GLN A 115 14.44 -8.65 2.43
C GLN A 115 14.48 -10.18 2.58
N ALA A 116 15.64 -10.77 2.85
CA ALA A 116 15.74 -12.19 3.12
C ALA A 116 15.00 -12.60 4.41
N ALA A 117 15.08 -11.78 5.46
CA ALA A 117 14.43 -12.06 6.74
C ALA A 117 12.91 -11.84 6.72
N ALA A 118 12.42 -10.87 5.95
CA ALA A 118 11.04 -10.41 6.03
C ALA A 118 10.19 -10.62 4.78
N LEU A 119 10.81 -10.84 3.60
CA LEU A 119 10.13 -11.01 2.31
C LEU A 119 10.44 -12.36 1.64
N LEU A 120 11.18 -13.26 2.32
CA LEU A 120 11.59 -14.58 1.82
C LEU A 120 12.24 -14.52 0.42
N ARG A 121 12.99 -13.44 0.13
CA ARG A 121 13.75 -13.29 -1.12
C ARG A 121 15.19 -13.75 -0.95
N PHE A 122 15.80 -14.25 -2.02
CA PHE A 122 17.21 -14.60 -2.02
C PHE A 122 18.07 -13.34 -2.11
N PRO A 123 19.02 -13.15 -1.18
CA PRO A 123 19.90 -11.99 -1.22
C PRO A 123 20.90 -12.10 -2.39
N SER A 124 21.21 -10.98 -3.05
CA SER A 124 22.02 -10.95 -4.28
C SER A 124 23.34 -10.20 -4.12
N LEU A 125 24.48 -10.87 -4.36
CA LEU A 125 25.79 -10.20 -4.42
C LEU A 125 25.87 -9.21 -5.59
N ALA A 126 25.25 -9.56 -6.72
CA ALA A 126 25.25 -8.71 -7.89
C ALA A 126 24.60 -7.35 -7.62
N ASP A 127 23.54 -7.32 -6.79
CA ASP A 127 22.84 -6.10 -6.41
C ASP A 127 23.69 -5.25 -5.47
N VAL A 128 24.36 -5.86 -4.49
CA VAL A 128 25.32 -5.16 -3.62
C VAL A 128 26.44 -4.51 -4.44
N LEU A 129 26.99 -5.21 -5.44
CA LEU A 129 28.02 -4.68 -6.32
C LEU A 129 27.49 -3.57 -7.23
N ALA A 130 26.32 -3.75 -7.84
CA ALA A 130 25.68 -2.76 -8.71
C ALA A 130 25.36 -1.47 -7.93
N ASN A 131 24.80 -1.59 -6.73
CA ASN A 131 24.50 -0.47 -5.84
C ASN A 131 25.76 0.24 -5.35
N GLY A 132 26.81 -0.51 -4.99
CA GLY A 132 28.14 0.05 -4.68
C GLY A 132 28.76 0.82 -5.86
N LEU A 133 28.64 0.28 -7.08
CA LEU A 133 29.03 0.97 -8.30
C LEU A 133 28.18 2.22 -8.56
N GLY A 134 26.88 2.18 -8.31
CA GLY A 134 25.99 3.33 -8.36
C GLY A 134 26.45 4.47 -7.45
N ALA A 135 26.82 4.14 -6.20
CA ALA A 135 27.40 5.11 -5.28
C ALA A 135 28.74 5.69 -5.81
N ALA A 136 29.58 4.86 -6.42
CA ALA A 136 30.84 5.28 -7.08
C ALA A 136 30.59 6.25 -8.25
N VAL A 137 29.59 5.96 -9.10
CA VAL A 137 29.17 6.81 -10.22
C VAL A 137 28.64 8.15 -9.69
N GLY A 138 27.79 8.12 -8.67
CA GLY A 138 27.29 9.32 -8.00
C GLY A 138 28.41 10.21 -7.46
N PHE A 139 29.43 9.61 -6.83
CA PHE A 139 30.63 10.31 -6.41
C PHE A 139 31.34 10.99 -7.59
N GLY A 140 31.55 10.28 -8.69
CA GLY A 140 32.17 10.83 -9.90
C GLY A 140 31.38 12.01 -10.46
N LEU A 141 30.06 11.88 -10.57
CA LEU A 141 29.16 12.94 -11.03
C LEU A 141 29.21 14.18 -10.13
N PHE A 142 29.34 14.01 -8.81
CA PHE A 142 29.49 15.16 -7.91
C PHE A 142 30.75 15.97 -8.21
N TYR A 143 31.90 15.34 -8.41
CA TYR A 143 33.14 16.06 -8.73
C TYR A 143 33.17 16.63 -10.15
N LEU A 144 32.45 16.03 -11.09
CA LEU A 144 32.35 16.51 -12.47
C LEU A 144 31.35 17.66 -12.62
N LEU A 145 30.18 17.57 -11.95
CA LEU A 145 29.02 18.41 -12.24
C LEU A 145 28.43 19.09 -11.00
N GLY A 146 28.85 18.74 -9.78
CA GLY A 146 28.23 19.16 -8.53
C GLY A 146 28.14 20.68 -8.35
N GLU A 147 29.23 21.42 -8.62
CA GLU A 147 29.21 22.88 -8.55
C GLU A 147 28.22 23.49 -9.56
N ARG A 148 28.20 22.97 -10.80
CA ARG A 148 27.29 23.45 -11.86
C ARG A 148 25.83 23.12 -11.52
N TRP A 149 25.58 21.94 -10.97
CA TRP A 149 24.27 21.48 -10.53
C TRP A 149 23.73 22.38 -9.42
N TRP A 150 24.49 22.53 -8.33
CA TRP A 150 24.06 23.35 -7.19
C TRP A 150 24.00 24.84 -7.51
N GLY A 151 24.88 25.34 -8.39
CA GLY A 151 24.76 26.70 -8.94
C GLY A 151 23.52 26.89 -9.82
N GLY A 152 23.05 25.83 -10.48
CA GLY A 152 21.74 25.80 -11.15
C GLY A 152 20.58 25.89 -10.16
N VAL A 153 20.59 25.04 -9.12
CA VAL A 153 19.58 25.03 -8.06
C VAL A 153 19.49 26.40 -7.36
N ALA A 154 20.62 27.02 -7.03
CA ALA A 154 20.65 28.35 -6.43
C ALA A 154 20.02 29.43 -7.33
N ARG A 155 20.30 29.39 -8.65
CA ARG A 155 19.67 30.31 -9.61
C ARG A 155 18.16 30.10 -9.72
N VAL A 156 17.70 28.85 -9.70
CA VAL A 156 16.26 28.54 -9.68
C VAL A 156 15.62 29.04 -8.39
N ALA A 157 16.27 28.85 -7.24
CA ALA A 157 15.79 29.35 -5.95
C ALA A 157 15.60 30.88 -5.95
N GLU A 158 16.54 31.64 -6.51
CA GLU A 158 16.40 33.10 -6.64
C GLU A 158 15.27 33.48 -7.61
N ARG A 159 15.04 32.73 -8.70
CA ARG A 159 13.90 32.96 -9.61
C ARG A 159 12.54 32.69 -8.94
N ILE A 160 12.47 31.71 -8.05
CA ILE A 160 11.22 31.34 -7.34
C ILE A 160 10.96 32.28 -6.15
N ARG A 161 11.99 32.92 -5.59
CA ARG A 161 11.90 33.79 -4.41
C ARG A 161 10.76 34.83 -4.45
N PRO A 162 10.44 35.51 -5.57
CA PRO A 162 9.30 36.42 -5.64
C PRO A 162 7.94 35.75 -5.39
N PHE A 163 7.80 34.46 -5.73
CA PHE A 163 6.59 33.67 -5.52
C PHE A 163 6.42 33.20 -4.06
N LEU A 164 7.48 33.24 -3.25
CA LEU A 164 7.41 32.92 -1.81
C LEU A 164 6.79 34.03 -0.97
N ARG A 165 6.46 35.21 -1.55
CA ARG A 165 5.72 36.26 -0.84
C ARG A 165 4.30 35.77 -0.52
N PRO A 166 3.72 36.09 0.67
CA PRO A 166 2.39 35.59 1.05
C PRO A 166 1.29 35.85 0.03
N SER A 167 1.28 37.03 -0.61
CA SER A 167 0.30 37.41 -1.62
C SER A 167 0.33 36.57 -2.90
N ARG A 168 1.42 35.82 -3.14
CA ARG A 168 1.55 34.92 -4.29
C ARG A 168 1.55 33.46 -3.87
N PHE A 169 2.25 33.13 -2.79
CA PHE A 169 2.38 31.75 -2.33
C PHE A 169 1.04 31.18 -1.89
N ILE A 170 0.27 31.89 -1.05
CA ILE A 170 -1.00 31.39 -0.52
C ILE A 170 -1.98 31.00 -1.64
N PRO A 171 -2.30 31.86 -2.63
CA PRO A 171 -3.23 31.46 -3.69
C PRO A 171 -2.67 30.31 -4.56
N ILE A 172 -1.36 30.27 -4.83
CA ILE A 172 -0.75 29.16 -5.55
C ILE A 172 -0.86 27.85 -4.77
N TYR A 173 -0.61 27.89 -3.46
CA TYR A 173 -0.68 26.72 -2.60
C TYR A 173 -2.13 26.24 -2.40
N LEU A 174 -3.10 27.16 -2.31
CA LEU A 174 -4.52 26.81 -2.30
C LEU A 174 -4.95 26.16 -3.61
N LEU A 175 -4.49 26.67 -4.76
CA LEU A 175 -4.74 26.04 -6.06
C LEU A 175 -4.08 24.66 -6.15
N TYR A 176 -2.87 24.52 -5.61
CA TYR A 176 -2.16 23.24 -5.50
C TYR A 176 -2.96 22.23 -4.66
N LEU A 177 -3.44 22.62 -3.47
CA LEU A 177 -4.29 21.77 -2.64
C LEU A 177 -5.61 21.45 -3.32
N ALA A 178 -6.25 22.41 -3.99
CA ALA A 178 -7.47 22.16 -4.76
C ALA A 178 -7.23 21.14 -5.88
N GLY A 179 -6.10 21.23 -6.58
CA GLY A 179 -5.68 20.23 -7.57
C GLY A 179 -5.51 18.84 -6.97
N TRP A 180 -4.84 18.74 -5.82
CA TRP A 180 -4.73 17.47 -5.10
C TRP A 180 -6.08 16.94 -4.62
N LEU A 181 -7.01 17.81 -4.26
CA LEU A 181 -8.33 17.40 -3.79
C LEU A 181 -9.14 16.80 -4.94
N LEU A 182 -9.07 17.43 -6.12
CA LEU A 182 -9.65 16.89 -7.35
C LEU A 182 -9.03 15.53 -7.71
N VAL A 183 -7.70 15.41 -7.63
CA VAL A 183 -6.99 14.15 -7.83
C VAL A 183 -7.46 13.11 -6.80
N SER A 184 -7.66 13.49 -5.54
CA SER A 184 -8.10 12.57 -4.48
C SER A 184 -9.50 12.03 -4.73
N VAL A 185 -10.44 12.90 -5.10
CA VAL A 185 -11.82 12.52 -5.47
C VAL A 185 -11.82 11.62 -6.71
N TRP A 186 -11.02 11.97 -7.72
CA TRP A 186 -10.87 11.16 -8.93
C TRP A 186 -10.28 9.78 -8.63
N LEU A 187 -9.25 9.70 -7.77
CA LEU A 187 -8.65 8.44 -7.35
C LEU A 187 -9.65 7.55 -6.61
N GLN A 188 -10.55 8.10 -5.79
CA GLN A 188 -11.54 7.27 -5.10
C GLN A 188 -12.48 6.55 -6.07
N GLN A 189 -12.74 7.09 -7.26
CA GLN A 189 -13.59 6.40 -8.26
C GLN A 189 -13.03 5.03 -8.66
N PHE A 190 -11.72 4.80 -8.49
CA PHE A 190 -11.10 3.51 -8.81
C PHE A 190 -11.39 2.41 -7.81
N THR A 191 -11.96 2.71 -6.66
CA THR A 191 -12.31 1.70 -5.64
C THR A 191 -13.81 1.39 -5.65
N GLN A 192 -14.56 2.00 -6.57
CA GLN A 192 -16.00 1.78 -6.71
C GLN A 192 -16.31 0.56 -7.58
N PHE A 193 -17.53 0.06 -7.47
CA PHE A 193 -18.03 -1.11 -8.20
C PHE A 193 -18.71 -0.76 -9.54
N GLY A 194 -18.57 0.48 -10.01
CA GLY A 194 -19.25 0.96 -11.23
C GLY A 194 -18.85 0.25 -12.54
N ASN A 195 -17.86 -0.64 -12.52
CA ASN A 195 -17.46 -1.46 -13.66
C ASN A 195 -17.89 -2.93 -13.56
N TRP A 196 -18.79 -3.30 -12.63
CA TRP A 196 -19.27 -4.67 -12.46
C TRP A 196 -20.09 -5.16 -13.66
N ASP A 197 -20.00 -6.45 -13.94
CA ASP A 197 -20.73 -7.10 -15.03
C ASP A 197 -21.94 -7.85 -14.48
N ASN A 198 -23.14 -7.55 -14.97
CA ASN A 198 -24.38 -8.09 -14.44
C ASN A 198 -24.87 -9.37 -15.15
N HIS A 199 -24.00 -10.01 -15.95
CA HIS A 199 -24.27 -11.27 -16.65
C HIS A 199 -23.69 -12.51 -15.93
N PHE A 200 -23.00 -12.33 -14.80
CA PHE A 200 -22.36 -13.45 -14.11
C PHE A 200 -23.32 -14.17 -13.16
N PRO A 201 -23.30 -15.52 -13.13
CA PRO A 201 -24.01 -16.31 -12.13
C PRO A 201 -23.32 -16.21 -10.76
N LEU A 202 -24.05 -16.55 -9.70
CA LEU A 202 -23.50 -16.79 -8.37
C LEU A 202 -23.26 -18.29 -8.21
N ILE A 203 -22.05 -18.65 -7.79
CA ILE A 203 -21.60 -20.04 -7.67
C ILE A 203 -20.98 -20.25 -6.30
N VAL A 204 -21.35 -21.33 -5.61
CA VAL A 204 -20.80 -21.76 -4.32
C VAL A 204 -20.11 -23.10 -4.52
N GLY A 205 -18.80 -23.16 -4.23
CA GLY A 205 -17.97 -24.36 -4.38
C GLY A 205 -17.26 -24.53 -5.73
N ASN A 206 -17.42 -23.58 -6.67
CA ASN A 206 -16.70 -23.58 -7.95
C ASN A 206 -16.74 -22.19 -8.63
N GLU A 207 -16.31 -22.11 -9.89
CA GLU A 207 -16.60 -21.02 -10.83
C GLU A 207 -17.23 -21.55 -12.14
N GLN A 208 -17.60 -20.65 -13.05
CA GLN A 208 -18.42 -20.98 -14.23
C GLN A 208 -17.73 -21.98 -15.19
N THR A 209 -16.39 -21.99 -15.24
CA THR A 209 -15.60 -22.95 -16.02
C THR A 209 -15.48 -24.32 -15.37
N ARG A 210 -15.88 -24.45 -14.09
CA ARG A 210 -15.96 -25.70 -13.30
C ARG A 210 -14.61 -26.35 -12.97
N ASP A 211 -13.51 -25.68 -13.25
CA ASP A 211 -12.13 -26.18 -13.11
C ASP A 211 -11.41 -25.65 -11.86
N ARG A 212 -12.12 -24.96 -10.96
CA ARG A 212 -11.58 -24.45 -9.68
C ARG A 212 -12.45 -24.86 -8.49
N PRO A 213 -12.73 -26.16 -8.32
CA PRO A 213 -13.59 -26.62 -7.24
C PRO A 213 -13.00 -26.29 -5.87
N TRP A 214 -13.88 -26.04 -4.91
CA TRP A 214 -13.53 -25.95 -3.50
C TRP A 214 -14.14 -27.12 -2.75
N HIS A 215 -13.32 -27.79 -1.96
CA HIS A 215 -13.68 -28.94 -1.15
C HIS A 215 -13.88 -28.52 0.30
N GLY A 216 -15.03 -28.89 0.85
CA GLY A 216 -15.36 -28.60 2.24
C GLY A 216 -16.86 -28.50 2.46
N VAL A 217 -17.26 -27.84 3.53
CA VAL A 217 -18.66 -27.69 3.93
C VAL A 217 -19.00 -26.22 4.15
N VAL A 218 -20.15 -25.78 3.66
CA VAL A 218 -20.68 -24.43 3.89
C VAL A 218 -22.02 -24.54 4.62
N ARG A 219 -22.16 -23.86 5.76
CA ARG A 219 -23.41 -23.78 6.52
C ARG A 219 -24.28 -22.64 6.06
N GLN A 220 -23.68 -21.47 5.88
CA GLN A 220 -24.39 -20.22 5.65
C GLN A 220 -23.59 -19.32 4.73
N PHE A 221 -24.28 -18.59 3.86
CA PHE A 221 -23.68 -17.55 3.04
C PHE A 221 -24.70 -16.43 2.80
N TYR A 222 -24.29 -15.17 2.94
CA TYR A 222 -25.16 -14.04 2.64
C TYR A 222 -24.39 -12.84 2.10
N VAL A 223 -25.11 -12.00 1.37
CA VAL A 223 -24.61 -10.76 0.78
C VAL A 223 -25.55 -9.62 1.12
N ALA A 224 -25.01 -8.53 1.67
CA ALA A 224 -25.73 -7.27 1.84
C ALA A 224 -25.16 -6.18 0.93
N ASP A 225 -26.01 -5.29 0.44
CA ASP A 225 -25.66 -4.16 -0.44
C ASP A 225 -25.06 -2.95 0.31
N ARG A 226 -24.75 -3.10 1.59
CA ARG A 226 -24.09 -2.09 2.42
C ARG A 226 -23.03 -2.71 3.30
N ALA A 227 -22.12 -1.88 3.78
CA ALA A 227 -21.19 -2.28 4.85
C ALA A 227 -21.94 -2.32 6.18
N LEU A 228 -21.95 -3.48 6.85
CA LEU A 228 -22.42 -3.56 8.23
C LEU A 228 -21.45 -2.83 9.17
N SER A 229 -22.01 -2.14 10.16
CA SER A 229 -21.26 -1.44 11.19
C SER A 229 -20.57 -2.43 12.14
N PRO A 230 -19.52 -2.01 12.87
CA PRO A 230 -18.86 -2.88 13.85
C PRO A 230 -19.82 -3.46 14.90
N ALA A 231 -20.83 -2.69 15.32
CA ALA A 231 -21.85 -3.16 16.27
C ALA A 231 -22.77 -4.23 15.67
N GLU A 232 -23.09 -4.13 14.38
CA GLU A 232 -23.85 -5.15 13.66
C GLU A 232 -23.02 -6.42 13.46
N VAL A 233 -21.73 -6.30 13.17
CA VAL A 233 -20.82 -7.46 13.08
C VAL A 233 -20.71 -8.18 14.42
N VAL A 234 -20.61 -7.46 15.55
CA VAL A 234 -20.65 -8.07 16.90
C VAL A 234 -21.93 -8.88 17.12
N ARG A 235 -23.10 -8.38 16.66
CA ARG A 235 -24.38 -9.11 16.78
C ARG A 235 -24.40 -10.40 15.95
N LEU A 236 -23.82 -10.39 14.75
CA LEU A 236 -23.67 -11.61 13.93
C LEU A 236 -22.82 -12.66 14.65
N PHE A 237 -21.68 -12.29 15.21
CA PHE A 237 -20.84 -13.21 16.00
C PHE A 237 -21.50 -13.65 17.33
N ALA A 238 -22.50 -12.92 17.82
CA ALA A 238 -23.32 -13.35 18.95
C ALA A 238 -24.41 -14.36 18.56
N GLY A 239 -24.48 -14.77 17.29
CA GLY A 239 -25.44 -15.76 16.77
C GLY A 239 -26.76 -15.15 16.32
N GLU A 240 -26.86 -13.82 16.17
CA GLU A 240 -28.05 -13.20 15.62
C GLU A 240 -28.14 -13.40 14.09
N ASN A 241 -29.32 -13.77 13.59
CA ASN A 241 -29.50 -14.08 12.18
C ASN A 241 -29.26 -12.85 11.29
N ALA A 242 -28.63 -13.08 10.13
CA ALA A 242 -28.33 -12.02 9.16
C ALA A 242 -29.58 -11.23 8.72
N THR A 243 -30.74 -11.86 8.62
CA THR A 243 -32.00 -11.17 8.28
C THR A 243 -32.45 -10.18 9.37
N ALA A 244 -32.17 -10.46 10.64
CA ALA A 244 -32.47 -9.55 11.76
C ALA A 244 -31.45 -8.40 11.86
N VAL A 245 -30.21 -8.63 11.46
CA VAL A 245 -29.13 -7.63 11.51
C VAL A 245 -29.13 -6.73 10.27
N ALA A 246 -29.06 -7.31 9.07
CA ALA A 246 -28.95 -6.58 7.81
C ALA A 246 -30.31 -6.17 7.23
N GLY A 247 -31.39 -6.91 7.53
CA GLY A 247 -32.75 -6.59 7.09
C GLY A 247 -32.87 -6.51 5.58
N GLY A 248 -33.53 -5.44 5.10
CA GLY A 248 -33.74 -5.20 3.67
C GLY A 248 -32.48 -4.90 2.84
N ALA A 249 -31.31 -4.84 3.47
CA ALA A 249 -30.03 -4.74 2.76
C ALA A 249 -29.55 -6.08 2.19
N LEU A 250 -30.11 -7.21 2.63
CA LEU A 250 -29.75 -8.52 2.09
C LEU A 250 -30.20 -8.65 0.64
N VAL A 251 -29.23 -8.87 -0.24
CA VAL A 251 -29.43 -9.12 -1.67
C VAL A 251 -29.19 -10.59 -2.01
N ALA A 252 -28.50 -11.33 -1.14
CA ALA A 252 -28.47 -12.79 -1.18
C ALA A 252 -28.45 -13.36 0.24
N ASN A 253 -29.14 -14.48 0.47
CA ASN A 253 -29.20 -15.13 1.77
C ASN A 253 -29.40 -16.64 1.60
N TYR A 254 -28.50 -17.40 2.21
CA TYR A 254 -28.45 -18.84 2.12
C TYR A 254 -28.19 -19.48 3.47
N ASP A 255 -29.07 -20.40 3.86
CA ASP A 255 -28.91 -21.26 5.04
C ASP A 255 -28.97 -22.71 4.58
N PHE A 256 -27.81 -23.34 4.47
CA PHE A 256 -27.67 -24.72 4.01
C PHE A 256 -27.82 -25.72 5.16
N THR A 257 -28.35 -25.32 6.32
CA THR A 257 -28.69 -26.24 7.41
C THR A 257 -30.19 -26.54 7.46
N ASP A 258 -31.02 -25.70 6.83
CA ASP A 258 -32.47 -25.86 6.75
C ASP A 258 -32.94 -25.92 5.28
N PRO A 259 -33.32 -27.10 4.77
CA PRO A 259 -33.87 -27.26 3.43
C PRO A 259 -35.15 -26.44 3.16
N ALA A 260 -35.87 -26.02 4.21
CA ALA A 260 -37.06 -25.19 4.10
C ALA A 260 -36.75 -23.68 4.11
N ALA A 261 -35.50 -23.29 4.41
CA ALA A 261 -35.12 -21.89 4.41
C ALA A 261 -35.21 -21.30 2.99
N ALA A 262 -35.79 -20.10 2.90
CA ALA A 262 -35.90 -19.39 1.63
C ALA A 262 -34.50 -18.91 1.17
N GLN A 263 -33.92 -19.67 0.24
CA GLN A 263 -32.66 -19.34 -0.43
C GLN A 263 -32.93 -18.28 -1.51
N PHE A 264 -32.19 -17.17 -1.52
CA PHE A 264 -32.35 -16.14 -2.55
C PHE A 264 -31.01 -15.51 -2.94
N PRO A 265 -30.77 -15.27 -4.25
CA PRO A 265 -31.50 -15.83 -5.39
C PRO A 265 -31.42 -17.37 -5.42
N PRO A 266 -32.39 -18.08 -6.03
CA PRO A 266 -32.40 -19.55 -6.04
C PRO A 266 -31.08 -20.13 -6.57
N LEU A 267 -30.59 -21.18 -5.90
CA LEU A 267 -29.44 -21.97 -6.33
C LEU A 267 -29.90 -23.37 -6.71
N VAL A 268 -29.27 -23.93 -7.72
CA VAL A 268 -29.50 -25.27 -8.24
C VAL A 268 -28.25 -26.10 -8.00
N GLU A 269 -28.44 -27.34 -7.55
CA GLU A 269 -27.37 -28.32 -7.43
C GLU A 269 -26.79 -28.66 -8.81
N GLN A 270 -25.48 -28.70 -8.88
CA GLN A 270 -24.72 -29.02 -10.08
C GLN A 270 -23.73 -30.14 -9.79
N GLY A 271 -23.31 -30.82 -10.84
CA GLY A 271 -22.37 -31.95 -10.75
C GLY A 271 -23.08 -33.30 -10.88
N THR A 272 -22.42 -34.35 -10.43
CA THR A 272 -22.90 -35.74 -10.58
C THR A 272 -23.22 -36.41 -9.25
N ALA A 273 -22.69 -35.87 -8.15
CA ALA A 273 -22.95 -36.38 -6.82
C ALA A 273 -24.27 -35.82 -6.28
N VAL A 274 -25.09 -36.71 -5.71
CA VAL A 274 -26.28 -36.33 -4.96
C VAL A 274 -25.88 -36.21 -3.50
N VAL A 275 -25.83 -34.98 -2.99
CA VAL A 275 -25.35 -34.70 -1.63
C VAL A 275 -26.54 -34.26 -0.78
N PRO A 276 -26.88 -34.98 0.29
CA PRO A 276 -27.94 -34.53 1.18
C PRO A 276 -27.48 -33.29 1.94
N VAL A 277 -28.41 -32.34 2.13
CA VAL A 277 -28.25 -31.25 3.08
C VAL A 277 -28.19 -31.84 4.50
N THR A 278 -27.17 -31.47 5.26
CA THR A 278 -26.97 -31.94 6.64
C THR A 278 -27.09 -30.79 7.63
N ALA A 279 -27.18 -31.11 8.92
CA ALA A 279 -27.13 -30.09 9.98
C ALA A 279 -25.77 -29.35 10.02
N ASP A 280 -24.73 -29.92 9.41
CA ASP A 280 -23.41 -29.33 9.28
C ASP A 280 -23.28 -28.42 8.04
N GLY A 281 -24.28 -28.40 7.16
CA GLY A 281 -24.30 -27.62 5.93
C GLY A 281 -24.36 -28.47 4.66
N VAL A 282 -24.01 -27.84 3.54
CA VAL A 282 -23.85 -28.49 2.23
C VAL A 282 -22.38 -28.81 1.97
N ALA A 283 -22.08 -30.07 1.62
CA ALA A 283 -20.73 -30.48 1.25
C ALA A 283 -20.48 -30.15 -0.23
N LEU A 284 -19.32 -29.56 -0.51
CA LEU A 284 -18.90 -29.09 -1.83
C LEU A 284 -17.66 -29.86 -2.29
N SER A 285 -17.58 -30.10 -3.60
CA SER A 285 -16.47 -30.81 -4.22
C SER A 285 -16.43 -30.57 -5.73
N ALA A 286 -15.47 -31.18 -6.42
CA ALA A 286 -15.43 -31.22 -7.88
C ALA A 286 -16.70 -31.81 -8.53
N ASP A 287 -17.40 -32.71 -7.82
CA ASP A 287 -18.59 -33.40 -8.32
C ASP A 287 -19.90 -32.84 -7.77
N HIS A 288 -19.86 -31.83 -6.90
CA HIS A 288 -21.04 -31.18 -6.32
C HIS A 288 -20.78 -29.71 -5.97
N TRP A 289 -21.52 -28.80 -6.60
CA TRP A 289 -21.50 -27.37 -6.31
C TRP A 289 -22.90 -26.76 -6.53
N LEU A 290 -23.08 -25.51 -6.12
CA LEU A 290 -24.36 -24.79 -6.27
C LEU A 290 -24.19 -23.61 -7.23
N GLU A 291 -25.16 -23.39 -8.11
CA GLU A 291 -25.14 -22.30 -9.11
C GLU A 291 -26.53 -21.70 -9.28
N SER A 292 -26.63 -20.38 -9.42
CA SER A 292 -27.91 -19.70 -9.70
C SER A 292 -28.46 -20.05 -11.10
N GLU A 293 -29.77 -19.92 -11.30
CA GLU A 293 -30.42 -20.09 -12.61
C GLU A 293 -30.08 -18.95 -13.60
N GLY A 294 -28.80 -18.77 -13.91
CA GLY A 294 -28.25 -17.68 -14.72
C GLY A 294 -27.71 -16.53 -13.88
N ALA A 295 -27.65 -15.35 -14.51
CA ALA A 295 -26.99 -14.18 -13.94
C ALA A 295 -27.72 -13.62 -12.70
N VAL A 296 -26.96 -13.25 -11.67
CA VAL A 296 -27.49 -12.54 -10.50
C VAL A 296 -27.50 -11.03 -10.72
N THR A 297 -28.21 -10.59 -11.78
CA THR A 297 -28.24 -9.18 -12.23
C THR A 297 -28.65 -8.23 -11.11
N ALA A 298 -29.74 -8.54 -10.38
CA ALA A 298 -30.21 -7.68 -9.29
C ALA A 298 -29.20 -7.53 -8.13
N VAL A 299 -28.46 -8.61 -7.82
CA VAL A 299 -27.41 -8.60 -6.80
C VAL A 299 -26.24 -7.73 -7.27
N SER A 300 -25.78 -7.94 -8.50
CA SER A 300 -24.67 -7.17 -9.08
C SER A 300 -25.02 -5.68 -9.21
N ASP A 301 -26.24 -5.35 -9.64
CA ASP A 301 -26.70 -3.97 -9.79
C ASP A 301 -26.81 -3.26 -8.44
N ALA A 302 -27.33 -3.94 -7.40
CA ALA A 302 -27.45 -3.37 -6.05
C ALA A 302 -26.07 -3.06 -5.45
N LEU A 303 -25.13 -3.99 -5.55
CA LEU A 303 -23.76 -3.83 -5.07
C LEU A 303 -23.01 -2.75 -5.88
N ALA A 304 -23.19 -2.72 -7.21
CA ALA A 304 -22.61 -1.69 -8.06
C ALA A 304 -23.12 -0.28 -7.70
N ALA A 305 -24.43 -0.16 -7.45
CA ALA A 305 -25.09 1.10 -7.11
C ALA A 305 -24.64 1.64 -5.74
N SER A 306 -24.48 0.78 -4.73
CA SER A 306 -24.02 1.21 -3.41
C SER A 306 -22.50 1.41 -3.34
N SER A 307 -21.73 0.68 -4.17
CA SER A 307 -20.28 0.54 -4.02
C SER A 307 -19.87 0.12 -2.60
N GLN A 308 -20.73 -0.63 -1.94
CA GLN A 308 -20.57 -1.17 -0.61
C GLN A 308 -21.05 -2.62 -0.58
N LEU A 309 -20.51 -3.42 0.32
CA LEU A 309 -21.00 -4.77 0.53
C LEU A 309 -20.72 -5.29 1.93
N THR A 310 -21.47 -6.33 2.28
CA THR A 310 -21.08 -7.27 3.33
C THR A 310 -21.22 -8.69 2.79
N LEU A 311 -20.19 -9.52 2.96
CA LEU A 311 -20.24 -10.96 2.74
C LEU A 311 -20.14 -11.62 4.11
N GLY A 312 -21.06 -12.52 4.44
CA GLY A 312 -20.94 -13.40 5.59
C GLY A 312 -20.94 -14.85 5.17
N LEU A 313 -20.13 -15.66 5.84
CA LEU A 313 -19.92 -17.05 5.50
C LEU A 313 -19.59 -17.86 6.75
N GLU A 314 -20.22 -19.03 6.89
CA GLU A 314 -19.77 -20.09 7.79
C GLU A 314 -19.30 -21.28 6.94
N ALA A 315 -17.99 -21.57 6.97
CA ALA A 315 -17.41 -22.64 6.16
C ALA A 315 -16.26 -23.38 6.86
N ALA A 316 -16.15 -24.69 6.60
CA ALA A 316 -15.05 -25.55 7.02
C ALA A 316 -14.36 -26.12 5.78
N THR A 317 -13.04 -25.93 5.65
CA THR A 317 -12.30 -26.51 4.53
C THR A 317 -12.21 -28.03 4.66
N GLY A 318 -12.23 -28.74 3.52
CA GLY A 318 -11.96 -30.18 3.47
C GLY A 318 -10.49 -30.51 3.22
N ASP A 319 -9.65 -29.51 2.91
CA ASP A 319 -8.21 -29.65 2.72
C ASP A 319 -7.50 -28.31 3.00
N VAL A 320 -6.52 -28.30 3.89
CA VAL A 320 -5.76 -27.09 4.23
C VAL A 320 -4.76 -26.67 3.14
N ASN A 321 -4.56 -27.48 2.09
CA ASN A 321 -3.58 -27.25 1.02
C ASN A 321 -4.21 -27.04 -0.37
N GLN A 322 -5.45 -26.54 -0.46
CA GLN A 322 -6.08 -26.28 -1.76
C GLN A 322 -5.33 -25.21 -2.59
N GLU A 323 -5.32 -25.36 -3.92
CA GLU A 323 -4.59 -24.46 -4.82
C GLU A 323 -5.53 -23.83 -5.86
N GLY A 324 -5.19 -22.64 -6.41
CA GLY A 324 -5.79 -22.15 -7.65
C GLY A 324 -6.39 -20.73 -7.70
N PRO A 325 -6.46 -19.96 -6.60
CA PRO A 325 -7.21 -20.34 -5.42
C PRO A 325 -8.48 -21.15 -5.74
N ALA A 326 -8.82 -22.14 -4.93
CA ALA A 326 -10.07 -22.91 -5.00
C ALA A 326 -11.28 -21.99 -4.68
N ARG A 327 -12.39 -22.09 -5.43
CA ARG A 327 -13.49 -21.11 -5.38
C ARG A 327 -14.57 -21.51 -4.38
N LEU A 328 -14.54 -20.88 -3.21
CA LEU A 328 -15.55 -21.06 -2.18
C LEU A 328 -16.87 -20.38 -2.56
N VAL A 329 -16.79 -19.11 -2.99
CA VAL A 329 -17.92 -18.37 -3.57
C VAL A 329 -17.41 -17.53 -4.74
N SER A 330 -18.16 -17.47 -5.83
CA SER A 330 -17.84 -16.61 -6.96
C SER A 330 -19.08 -15.96 -7.57
N ILE A 331 -18.90 -14.72 -8.06
CA ILE A 331 -19.78 -14.11 -9.07
C ILE A 331 -18.87 -13.85 -10.26
N SER A 332 -18.78 -14.80 -11.18
CA SER A 332 -17.75 -14.80 -12.23
C SER A 332 -18.20 -15.43 -13.54
N GLY A 333 -17.64 -14.89 -14.63
CA GLY A 333 -17.79 -15.42 -15.98
C GLY A 333 -16.78 -16.52 -16.31
N ASP A 334 -15.54 -16.34 -15.83
CA ASP A 334 -14.39 -17.19 -16.14
C ASP A 334 -13.18 -16.87 -15.21
N PRO A 335 -12.03 -17.59 -15.36
CA PRO A 335 -10.81 -17.39 -14.58
C PRO A 335 -10.16 -15.98 -14.64
N TYR A 336 -10.63 -15.11 -15.54
CA TYR A 336 -10.12 -13.76 -15.80
C TYR A 336 -11.17 -12.66 -15.60
N ASN A 337 -12.46 -12.99 -15.55
CA ASN A 337 -13.56 -12.02 -15.47
C ASN A 337 -14.52 -12.37 -14.32
N ARG A 338 -14.61 -11.47 -13.33
CA ARG A 338 -15.46 -11.65 -12.15
C ARG A 338 -15.89 -10.34 -11.52
N ASN A 339 -16.90 -10.39 -10.68
CA ASN A 339 -17.22 -9.32 -9.74
C ASN A 339 -16.66 -9.65 -8.35
N ILE A 340 -16.85 -10.89 -7.89
CA ILE A 340 -16.44 -11.36 -6.56
C ILE A 340 -15.80 -12.75 -6.69
N THR A 341 -14.74 -12.98 -5.91
CA THR A 341 -14.30 -14.33 -5.54
C THR A 341 -13.90 -14.35 -4.07
N LEU A 342 -14.46 -15.28 -3.32
CA LEU A 342 -13.87 -15.83 -2.11
C LEU A 342 -13.27 -17.18 -2.46
N GLY A 343 -12.00 -17.37 -2.15
CA GLY A 343 -11.33 -18.64 -2.42
C GLY A 343 -10.26 -18.96 -1.39
N GLN A 344 -9.68 -20.14 -1.53
CA GLN A 344 -8.64 -20.63 -0.65
C GLN A 344 -7.37 -20.94 -1.45
N GLU A 345 -6.22 -20.49 -0.96
CA GLU A 345 -4.90 -20.86 -1.46
C GLU A 345 -4.01 -21.26 -0.29
N GLY A 346 -3.73 -22.55 -0.17
CA GLY A 346 -3.19 -23.15 1.04
C GLY A 346 -4.07 -22.83 2.26
N PRO A 347 -3.49 -22.34 3.37
CA PRO A 347 -4.25 -21.94 4.56
C PRO A 347 -4.85 -20.52 4.45
N ASP A 348 -4.62 -19.81 3.35
CA ASP A 348 -4.97 -18.40 3.21
C ASP A 348 -6.34 -18.25 2.53
N LEU A 349 -7.13 -17.28 3.01
CA LEU A 349 -8.35 -16.85 2.33
C LEU A 349 -8.00 -15.76 1.32
N VAL A 350 -8.47 -15.93 0.09
CA VAL A 350 -8.25 -15.01 -1.02
C VAL A 350 -9.56 -14.32 -1.38
N LEU A 351 -9.54 -12.99 -1.34
CA LEU A 351 -10.64 -12.14 -1.77
C LEU A 351 -10.24 -11.40 -3.05
N ARG A 352 -11.05 -11.57 -4.10
CA ARG A 352 -10.98 -10.74 -5.31
C ARG A 352 -12.25 -9.93 -5.42
N LEU A 353 -12.10 -8.62 -5.50
CA LEU A 353 -13.18 -7.68 -5.76
C LEU A 353 -12.84 -6.91 -7.03
N ARG A 354 -13.72 -6.93 -8.02
CA ARG A 354 -13.54 -6.13 -9.24
C ARG A 354 -13.76 -4.66 -8.94
N MET A 355 -12.74 -3.88 -9.25
CA MET A 355 -12.75 -2.43 -9.18
C MET A 355 -11.91 -1.92 -10.36
N PRO A 356 -12.06 -0.66 -10.80
CA PRO A 356 -11.12 -0.09 -11.76
C PRO A 356 -9.66 -0.09 -11.25
N LEU A 357 -9.46 -0.16 -9.94
CA LEU A 357 -8.15 -0.36 -9.30
C LEU A 357 -7.60 -1.77 -9.55
N THR A 358 -8.38 -2.81 -9.26
CA THR A 358 -7.96 -4.23 -9.20
C THR A 358 -8.09 -4.98 -10.54
N GLY A 359 -8.71 -4.37 -11.55
CA GLY A 359 -8.91 -4.93 -12.88
C GLY A 359 -10.11 -5.88 -12.99
N LEU A 360 -10.36 -6.40 -14.21
CA LEU A 360 -11.53 -7.26 -14.50
C LEU A 360 -11.51 -8.59 -13.73
N ASN A 361 -10.33 -9.06 -13.35
CA ASN A 361 -10.13 -10.26 -12.54
C ASN A 361 -10.10 -9.96 -11.03
N GLY A 362 -10.10 -8.69 -10.61
CA GLY A 362 -9.94 -8.33 -9.19
C GLY A 362 -8.62 -8.81 -8.57
N ARG A 363 -7.53 -8.91 -9.37
CA ARG A 363 -6.25 -9.53 -8.98
C ARG A 363 -5.12 -8.52 -8.75
N GLN A 364 -5.21 -7.28 -9.20
CA GLN A 364 -4.07 -6.35 -9.16
C GLN A 364 -4.41 -5.04 -8.43
N PRO A 365 -4.47 -5.05 -7.10
CA PRO A 365 -4.01 -6.09 -6.17
C PRO A 365 -5.05 -7.16 -5.84
N GLU A 366 -4.57 -8.34 -5.46
CA GLU A 366 -5.36 -9.42 -4.85
C GLU A 366 -5.32 -9.29 -3.33
N PHE A 367 -6.45 -9.46 -2.66
CA PHE A 367 -6.53 -9.35 -1.20
C PHE A 367 -6.35 -10.73 -0.56
N ILE A 368 -5.32 -10.88 0.28
CA ILE A 368 -4.98 -12.16 0.91
C ILE A 368 -5.07 -12.03 2.42
N ILE A 369 -5.79 -12.93 3.08
CA ILE A 369 -5.90 -13.01 4.53
C ILE A 369 -5.22 -14.29 4.97
N PRO A 370 -4.09 -14.18 5.69
CA PRO A 370 -3.28 -15.34 5.97
C PRO A 370 -3.88 -16.19 7.08
N ASN A 371 -3.75 -17.51 6.97
CA ASN A 371 -4.04 -18.47 8.03
C ASN A 371 -5.50 -18.51 8.51
N VAL A 372 -6.45 -18.39 7.59
CA VAL A 372 -7.87 -18.57 7.92
C VAL A 372 -8.20 -20.05 8.02
N PHE A 373 -7.69 -20.88 7.10
CA PHE A 373 -7.99 -22.31 7.01
C PHE A 373 -6.78 -23.14 7.46
N THR A 374 -6.33 -22.97 8.70
CA THR A 374 -5.22 -23.75 9.28
C THR A 374 -5.63 -25.13 9.79
N ASP A 375 -6.93 -25.37 9.86
CA ASP A 375 -7.55 -26.61 10.27
C ASP A 375 -8.88 -26.78 9.51
N GLU A 376 -9.53 -27.93 9.70
CA GLU A 376 -10.80 -28.29 9.05
C GLU A 376 -12.02 -27.93 9.92
N GLN A 377 -11.87 -27.02 10.90
CA GLN A 377 -13.02 -26.57 11.71
C GLN A 377 -13.89 -25.56 10.95
N MET A 378 -15.10 -25.37 11.46
CA MET A 378 -16.02 -24.37 10.93
C MET A 378 -15.57 -22.97 11.36
N HIS A 379 -15.31 -22.10 10.39
CA HIS A 379 -14.97 -20.70 10.61
C HIS A 379 -16.12 -19.78 10.25
N HIS A 380 -16.37 -18.76 11.08
CA HIS A 380 -17.34 -17.69 10.80
C HIS A 380 -16.59 -16.44 10.32
N ILE A 381 -16.81 -16.08 9.06
CA ILE A 381 -16.10 -15.01 8.37
C ILE A 381 -17.10 -13.93 7.96
N VAL A 382 -16.83 -12.69 8.35
CA VAL A 382 -17.62 -11.51 7.93
C VAL A 382 -16.71 -10.48 7.28
N ILE A 383 -16.99 -10.13 6.03
CA ILE A 383 -16.23 -9.18 5.22
C ILE A 383 -17.12 -7.99 4.92
N THR A 384 -16.68 -6.78 5.25
CA THR A 384 -17.38 -5.54 4.92
C THR A 384 -16.52 -4.66 4.02
N TYR A 385 -17.18 -3.94 3.12
CA TYR A 385 -16.54 -2.92 2.29
C TYR A 385 -17.42 -1.67 2.24
N ASP A 386 -16.89 -0.54 2.69
CA ASP A 386 -17.64 0.72 2.81
C ASP A 386 -17.37 1.73 1.67
N GLY A 387 -16.62 1.32 0.65
CA GLY A 387 -16.14 2.19 -0.44
C GLY A 387 -14.72 2.70 -0.23
N THR A 388 -14.19 2.59 1.00
CA THR A 388 -12.86 3.08 1.38
C THR A 388 -12.02 2.08 2.13
N ALA A 389 -12.60 1.03 2.71
CA ALA A 389 -11.85 0.00 3.41
C ALA A 389 -12.54 -1.36 3.33
N VAL A 390 -11.75 -2.40 3.06
CA VAL A 390 -12.15 -3.80 3.24
C VAL A 390 -11.80 -4.19 4.67
N ARG A 391 -12.77 -4.68 5.44
CA ARG A 391 -12.57 -5.21 6.79
C ARG A 391 -13.06 -6.64 6.83
N LEU A 392 -12.32 -7.52 7.49
CA LEU A 392 -12.62 -8.93 7.58
C LEU A 392 -12.45 -9.39 9.02
N ALA A 393 -13.52 -9.94 9.61
CA ALA A 393 -13.51 -10.57 10.93
C ALA A 393 -13.58 -12.09 10.78
N VAL A 394 -12.76 -12.83 11.55
CA VAL A 394 -12.73 -14.31 11.56
C VAL A 394 -12.94 -14.83 12.97
N ASP A 395 -13.96 -15.67 13.18
CA ASP A 395 -14.37 -16.37 14.41
C ASP A 395 -14.71 -15.48 15.61
N SER A 396 -14.29 -14.22 15.59
CA SER A 396 -14.59 -13.20 16.57
C SER A 396 -14.62 -11.83 15.90
N ALA A 397 -15.56 -10.99 16.36
CA ALA A 397 -15.64 -9.59 15.96
C ALA A 397 -14.40 -8.76 16.34
N ASP A 398 -13.54 -9.25 17.24
CA ASP A 398 -12.27 -8.60 17.62
C ASP A 398 -11.10 -9.01 16.72
N ASN A 399 -11.20 -10.15 16.02
CA ASN A 399 -10.15 -10.62 15.14
C ASN A 399 -10.31 -10.04 13.73
N VAL A 400 -10.05 -8.73 13.63
CA VAL A 400 -10.27 -7.96 12.39
C VAL A 400 -8.97 -7.69 11.64
N TYR A 401 -9.01 -7.99 10.35
CA TYR A 401 -8.06 -7.60 9.34
C TYR A 401 -8.65 -6.44 8.54
N ALA A 402 -7.86 -5.43 8.19
CA ALA A 402 -8.37 -4.29 7.44
C ALA A 402 -7.33 -3.76 6.46
N ILE A 403 -7.80 -3.35 5.30
CA ILE A 403 -7.02 -2.58 4.34
C ILE A 403 -7.83 -1.39 3.86
N GLU A 404 -7.22 -0.22 3.91
CA GLU A 404 -7.86 0.99 3.41
C GLU A 404 -7.43 1.24 1.96
N LEU A 405 -8.41 1.50 1.13
CA LEU A 405 -8.28 1.88 -0.28
C LEU A 405 -8.52 3.40 -0.39
N LEU A 406 -7.70 4.16 0.33
CA LEU A 406 -7.73 5.63 0.33
C LEU A 406 -7.06 6.19 -0.93
N PRO A 407 -7.25 7.48 -1.26
CA PRO A 407 -6.59 8.09 -2.41
C PRO A 407 -5.06 7.92 -2.42
N ALA A 408 -4.43 7.96 -1.24
CA ALA A 408 -3.00 7.71 -1.10
C ALA A 408 -2.59 6.31 -1.57
N VAL A 409 -3.38 5.28 -1.21
CA VAL A 409 -3.15 3.89 -1.61
C VAL A 409 -3.41 3.72 -3.09
N THR A 410 -4.55 4.20 -3.59
CA THR A 410 -4.89 4.13 -5.01
C THR A 410 -3.84 4.80 -5.89
N LEU A 411 -3.34 5.98 -5.51
CA LEU A 411 -2.30 6.68 -6.25
C LEU A 411 -1.05 5.81 -6.39
N LEU A 412 -0.60 5.21 -5.29
CA LEU A 412 0.65 4.44 -5.27
C LEU A 412 0.49 3.11 -5.98
N THR A 413 -0.61 2.40 -5.77
CA THR A 413 -0.93 1.17 -6.50
C THR A 413 -1.05 1.40 -8.00
N LYS A 414 -1.61 2.54 -8.45
CA LYS A 414 -1.67 2.90 -9.87
C LYS A 414 -0.32 3.31 -10.46
N THR A 415 0.52 3.94 -9.65
CA THR A 415 1.84 4.41 -10.10
C THR A 415 2.85 3.26 -10.15
N PHE A 416 2.72 2.29 -9.25
CA PHE A 416 3.64 1.16 -9.06
C PHE A 416 2.87 -0.17 -9.01
N PRO A 417 2.20 -0.58 -10.11
CA PRO A 417 1.32 -1.75 -10.08
C PRO A 417 2.06 -3.08 -9.99
N GLN A 418 3.29 -3.18 -10.51
CA GLN A 418 4.07 -4.43 -10.48
C GLN A 418 4.56 -4.76 -9.07
N GLU A 419 4.72 -3.72 -8.25
CA GLU A 419 5.22 -3.82 -6.90
C GLU A 419 4.11 -4.11 -5.89
N VAL A 420 2.83 -4.05 -6.32
CA VAL A 420 1.62 -4.29 -5.49
C VAL A 420 0.72 -5.37 -6.12
N ASP A 421 1.30 -6.47 -6.62
CA ASP A 421 0.51 -7.55 -7.24
C ASP A 421 -0.42 -8.23 -6.22
N GLN A 422 0.03 -8.35 -4.97
CA GLN A 422 -0.78 -8.87 -3.86
C GLN A 422 -0.75 -7.92 -2.67
N MET A 423 -1.92 -7.70 -2.07
CA MET A 423 -2.07 -7.00 -0.80
C MET A 423 -2.51 -7.99 0.25
N ARG A 424 -1.55 -8.44 1.07
CA ARG A 424 -1.91 -9.20 2.27
C ARG A 424 -2.54 -8.24 3.26
N LEU A 425 -3.76 -8.53 3.70
CA LEU A 425 -4.40 -7.78 4.76
C LEU A 425 -3.61 -8.04 6.03
N SER A 426 -2.81 -7.07 6.45
CA SER A 426 -2.14 -7.03 7.74
C SER A 426 -2.85 -6.04 8.65
N ARG A 427 -2.62 -6.16 9.96
CA ARG A 427 -3.09 -5.16 10.93
C ARG A 427 -2.25 -3.88 10.79
N GLY A 428 -2.57 -3.00 9.84
CA GLY A 428 -2.24 -1.57 9.92
C GLY A 428 -1.17 -0.97 9.00
N ASN A 429 -0.96 -1.46 7.77
CA ASN A 429 0.16 -0.98 6.94
C ASN A 429 -0.17 0.09 5.85
N VAL A 430 -1.14 0.98 6.10
CA VAL A 430 -1.46 2.12 5.21
C VAL A 430 -0.66 3.39 5.56
N ALA A 431 -0.02 3.41 6.74
CA ALA A 431 0.65 4.59 7.28
C ALA A 431 1.73 5.15 6.36
N LEU A 432 2.48 4.30 5.66
CA LEU A 432 3.52 4.75 4.74
C LEU A 432 2.94 5.41 3.49
N PHE A 433 1.94 4.79 2.85
CA PHE A 433 1.28 5.37 1.69
C PHE A 433 0.76 6.77 2.02
N ARG A 434 0.16 6.89 3.21
CA ARG A 434 -0.31 8.17 3.70
C ARG A 434 0.83 9.13 4.03
N LEU A 435 1.95 8.68 4.59
CA LEU A 435 3.11 9.52 4.87
C LEU A 435 3.67 10.16 3.58
N ILE A 436 3.82 9.36 2.52
CA ILE A 436 4.29 9.85 1.21
C ILE A 436 3.32 10.88 0.66
N PHE A 437 2.02 10.61 0.76
CA PHE A 437 0.97 11.53 0.34
C PHE A 437 1.00 12.85 1.12
N ASP A 438 1.12 12.80 2.44
CA ASP A 438 1.23 13.98 3.31
C ASP A 438 2.53 14.76 3.06
N LEU A 439 3.64 14.09 2.72
CA LEU A 439 4.87 14.74 2.28
C LEU A 439 4.65 15.54 1.00
N CYS A 440 3.95 15.00 0.00
CA CYS A 440 3.61 15.75 -1.20
C CYS A 440 2.81 17.01 -0.85
N LEU A 441 1.77 16.88 -0.04
CA LEU A 441 0.88 17.99 0.31
C LEU A 441 1.56 19.07 1.15
N PHE A 442 2.19 18.69 2.25
CA PHE A 442 2.54 19.62 3.32
C PHE A 442 4.02 20.01 3.36
N TRP A 443 4.89 19.31 2.64
CA TRP A 443 6.32 19.68 2.58
C TRP A 443 6.57 21.07 1.95
N PRO A 444 5.89 21.46 0.84
CA PRO A 444 6.00 22.82 0.30
C PRO A 444 5.53 23.89 1.30
N TRP A 445 4.48 23.58 2.07
CA TRP A 445 3.97 24.46 3.12
C TRP A 445 4.95 24.63 4.28
N ALA A 446 5.52 23.52 4.75
CA ALA A 446 6.56 23.51 5.78
C ALA A 446 7.78 24.36 5.37
N ALA A 447 8.23 24.23 4.12
CA ALA A 447 9.30 25.04 3.56
C ALA A 447 8.97 26.54 3.55
N TRP A 448 7.73 26.90 3.19
CA TRP A 448 7.28 28.28 3.17
C TRP A 448 7.14 28.89 4.58
N LEU A 449 6.61 28.13 5.55
CA LEU A 449 6.58 28.53 6.96
C LEU A 449 7.99 28.85 7.47
N ALA A 450 8.95 27.97 7.19
CA ALA A 450 10.35 28.18 7.57
C ALA A 450 10.95 29.44 6.91
N TYR A 451 10.60 29.71 5.65
CA TYR A 451 11.03 30.92 4.93
C TYR A 451 10.56 32.22 5.59
N ARG A 452 9.37 32.22 6.21
CA ARG A 452 8.85 33.40 6.91
C ARG A 452 9.66 33.78 8.16
N ARG A 453 10.45 32.85 8.72
CA ARG A 453 11.35 33.02 9.87
C ARG A 453 10.72 33.57 11.16
N LYS A 454 9.39 33.68 11.24
CA LYS A 454 8.66 34.13 12.43
C LYS A 454 8.08 32.93 13.17
N VAL A 455 8.42 32.83 14.45
CA VAL A 455 7.84 31.86 15.39
C VAL A 455 6.83 32.64 16.24
N ASP A 456 5.55 32.48 15.94
CA ASP A 456 4.43 33.17 16.59
C ASP A 456 3.19 32.26 16.64
N LEU A 457 2.06 32.74 17.18
CA LEU A 457 0.80 31.97 17.18
C LEU A 457 0.36 31.56 15.76
N ALA A 458 0.69 32.36 14.74
CA ALA A 458 0.35 32.04 13.36
C ALA A 458 1.18 30.86 12.82
N LEU A 459 2.38 30.62 13.36
CA LEU A 459 3.13 29.39 13.10
C LEU A 459 2.38 28.17 13.64
N LEU A 460 1.93 28.20 14.91
CA LEU A 460 1.18 27.09 15.50
C LEU A 460 -0.10 26.79 14.71
N ALA A 461 -0.84 27.82 14.34
CA ALA A 461 -2.00 27.69 13.46
C ALA A 461 -1.60 27.11 12.08
N GLY A 462 -0.48 27.56 11.52
CA GLY A 462 0.05 27.06 10.25
C GLY A 462 0.49 25.60 10.27
N LEU A 463 0.91 25.06 11.42
CA LEU A 463 1.28 23.64 11.56
C LEU A 463 0.04 22.73 11.57
N VAL A 464 -1.07 23.20 12.13
CA VAL A 464 -2.25 22.37 12.42
C VAL A 464 -3.38 22.54 11.41
N LEU A 465 -3.67 23.78 11.00
CA LEU A 465 -4.85 24.06 10.18
C LEU A 465 -4.83 23.35 8.83
N PRO A 466 -3.73 23.32 8.03
CA PRO A 466 -3.79 22.67 6.73
C PRO A 466 -4.07 21.16 6.81
N PRO A 467 -3.38 20.36 7.65
CA PRO A 467 -3.73 18.94 7.83
C PRO A 467 -5.16 18.73 8.35
N LEU A 468 -5.62 19.55 9.30
CA LEU A 468 -6.97 19.46 9.86
C LEU A 468 -8.05 19.74 8.81
N VAL A 469 -7.90 20.83 8.05
CA VAL A 469 -8.84 21.22 6.98
C VAL A 469 -8.81 20.19 5.86
N TRP A 470 -7.62 19.68 5.51
CA TRP A 470 -7.47 18.64 4.51
C TRP A 470 -8.25 17.38 4.87
N GLU A 471 -8.06 16.85 6.08
CA GLU A 471 -8.77 15.66 6.55
C GLU A 471 -10.28 15.90 6.62
N TRP A 472 -10.69 17.10 7.04
CA TRP A 472 -12.10 17.49 7.05
C TRP A 472 -12.70 17.52 5.65
N LEU A 473 -11.97 18.05 4.66
CA LEU A 473 -12.43 18.08 3.27
C LEU A 473 -12.60 16.66 2.72
N LEU A 474 -11.64 15.76 2.95
CA LEU A 474 -11.74 14.36 2.53
C LEU A 474 -12.96 13.68 3.14
N SER A 475 -13.21 13.85 4.44
CA SER A 475 -14.38 13.26 5.13
C SER A 475 -15.74 13.85 4.71
N ARG A 476 -15.76 14.90 3.88
CA ARG A 476 -16.99 15.49 3.33
C ARG A 476 -17.18 15.18 1.86
N LEU A 477 -16.09 15.02 1.12
CA LEU A 477 -16.12 14.89 -0.34
C LEU A 477 -15.98 13.45 -0.81
N ILE A 478 -15.44 12.57 0.03
CA ILE A 478 -15.24 11.16 -0.31
C ILE A 478 -16.27 10.32 0.44
N PHE A 479 -17.13 9.63 -0.31
CA PHE A 479 -18.12 8.72 0.26
C PHE A 479 -17.45 7.55 0.99
N GLY A 480 -17.95 7.20 2.18
CA GLY A 480 -17.35 6.17 3.05
C GLY A 480 -16.13 6.63 3.84
N TYR A 481 -15.50 7.76 3.49
CA TYR A 481 -14.29 8.25 4.17
C TYR A 481 -14.62 8.81 5.56
N GLY A 482 -14.22 8.08 6.60
CA GLY A 482 -14.33 8.52 7.99
C GLY A 482 -13.33 9.61 8.38
N TRP A 483 -13.55 10.26 9.52
CA TRP A 483 -12.56 11.18 10.10
C TRP A 483 -11.43 10.40 10.79
N HIS A 484 -10.17 10.67 10.43
CA HIS A 484 -9.01 10.01 11.04
C HIS A 484 -8.10 11.01 11.77
N ALA A 485 -8.24 11.08 13.10
CA ALA A 485 -7.39 11.95 13.92
C ALA A 485 -5.89 11.62 13.80
N GLY A 486 -5.55 10.34 13.57
CA GLY A 486 -4.18 9.89 13.33
C GLY A 486 -3.56 10.52 12.08
N TYR A 487 -4.33 10.70 11.01
CA TYR A 487 -3.85 11.32 9.76
C TYR A 487 -3.65 12.82 9.89
N VAL A 488 -4.50 13.50 10.68
CA VAL A 488 -4.22 14.88 11.09
C VAL A 488 -2.90 14.95 11.85
N GLY A 489 -2.70 14.08 12.84
CA GLY A 489 -1.46 14.02 13.63
C GLY A 489 -0.22 13.79 12.76
N MET A 490 -0.30 12.90 11.77
CA MET A 490 0.79 12.64 10.85
C MET A 490 1.09 13.83 9.94
N GLY A 491 0.08 14.48 9.36
CA GLY A 491 0.27 15.69 8.57
C GLY A 491 0.88 16.85 9.37
N VAL A 492 0.48 16.98 10.65
CA VAL A 492 1.09 17.94 11.59
C VAL A 492 2.57 17.61 11.82
N LEU A 493 2.89 16.33 12.04
CA LEU A 493 4.26 15.86 12.23
C LEU A 493 5.12 16.14 10.99
N VAL A 494 4.64 15.80 9.79
CA VAL A 494 5.31 16.08 8.52
C VAL A 494 5.59 17.57 8.38
N THR A 495 4.61 18.42 8.68
CA THR A 495 4.75 19.87 8.60
C THR A 495 5.78 20.39 9.61
N ALA A 496 5.74 19.91 10.86
CA ALA A 496 6.64 20.32 11.93
C ALA A 496 8.09 19.89 11.67
N VAL A 497 8.30 18.63 11.27
CA VAL A 497 9.63 18.10 10.91
C VAL A 497 10.19 18.85 9.71
N GLY A 498 9.39 19.03 8.66
CA GLY A 498 9.76 19.83 7.50
C GLY A 498 10.16 21.26 7.89
N PHE A 499 9.35 21.90 8.75
CA PHE A 499 9.64 23.25 9.25
C PHE A 499 11.00 23.31 9.97
N ILE A 500 11.27 22.39 10.91
CA ILE A 500 12.54 22.33 11.65
C ILE A 500 13.72 22.19 10.69
N ILE A 501 13.62 21.26 9.74
CA ILE A 501 14.67 21.00 8.74
C ILE A 501 14.93 22.26 7.92
N PHE A 502 13.88 22.87 7.35
CA PHE A 502 14.05 24.05 6.51
C PHE A 502 14.48 25.29 7.29
N TYR A 503 13.97 25.48 8.51
CA TYR A 503 14.26 26.63 9.37
C TYR A 503 15.70 26.60 9.85
N GLY A 504 16.17 25.47 10.38
CA GLY A 504 17.56 25.29 10.79
C GLY A 504 18.51 25.53 9.62
N ALA A 505 18.14 25.01 8.45
CA ALA A 505 18.96 25.18 7.27
C ALA A 505 18.98 26.64 6.74
N LEU A 506 17.89 27.41 6.93
CA LEU A 506 17.83 28.84 6.61
C LEU A 506 18.53 29.75 7.63
N ASN A 507 18.72 29.29 8.87
CA ASN A 507 19.25 30.08 9.98
C ASN A 507 20.64 29.67 10.47
N GLY A 508 21.30 28.71 9.80
CA GLY A 508 22.67 28.22 10.11
C GLY A 508 23.80 29.27 10.20
N ARG A 509 23.53 30.56 9.95
CA ARG A 509 24.49 31.67 10.09
C ARG A 509 24.82 32.10 11.54
N GLY A 510 24.48 31.31 12.56
CA GLY A 510 24.46 31.80 13.96
C GLY A 510 25.59 31.38 14.91
N VAL A 511 26.48 30.41 14.58
CA VAL A 511 27.39 29.82 15.59
C VAL A 511 28.89 29.94 15.25
N GLN A 512 29.30 30.92 14.44
CA GLN A 512 30.74 31.17 14.20
C GLN A 512 31.22 32.62 14.47
N THR A 513 30.51 33.38 15.29
CA THR A 513 31.03 34.63 15.87
C THR A 513 30.85 34.65 17.39
N ALA A 514 31.55 33.75 18.07
CA ALA A 514 31.91 33.90 19.49
C ALA A 514 32.88 32.77 19.88
N ARG A 515 34.16 32.95 19.53
CA ARG A 515 35.32 32.57 20.36
C ARG A 515 36.59 33.13 19.74
#